data_AF-A0A166D1A3-F1
#
_entry.id   AF-A0A166D1A3-F1
#
_cell.length_a   1.000
_cell.length_b   1.000
_cell.length_c   1.000
_cell.angle_alpha   90.00
_cell.angle_beta   90.00
_cell.angle_gamma   90.00
#
_symmetry.space_group_name_H-M   'P 1'
#
loop_
_entity.id
_entity.type
_entity.pdbx_description
1 polymer ?
#
loop_
_entity_poly.entity_id
_entity_poly.type
_entity_poly.pdbx_seq_one_letter_code
_entity_poly.pdbx_strand_id
1 'polypeptide(L)' 'MFLHKDKIDQIFLIPTNLLDLIPEEYTHFFVKNLMNQIDFDDIHSKFVETVGIRAYSKRISTRLVSMTSN' A
#
# COMPACT_ATOMS: atom_id res chain seq x y z
N MET A 1 -22.66 -4.12 -4.56
CA MET A 1 -22.86 -2.66 -4.63
C MET A 1 -24.09 -2.29 -3.80
N PHE A 2 -24.07 -1.14 -3.13
CA PHE A 2 -25.19 -0.60 -2.36
C PHE A 2 -25.39 0.88 -2.68
N LEU A 3 -26.63 1.37 -2.51
CA LEU A 3 -26.94 2.78 -2.72
C LEU A 3 -26.68 3.56 -1.43
N HIS A 4 -25.86 4.59 -1.53
CA HIS A 4 -25.58 5.52 -0.43
C HIS A 4 -26.08 6.91 -0.80
N LYS A 5 -26.78 7.56 0.13
CA LYS A 5 -27.25 8.94 -0.05
C LYS A 5 -26.35 9.87 0.76
N ASP A 6 -25.73 10.82 0.08
CA ASP A 6 -24.88 11.84 0.72
C ASP A 6 -25.73 13.01 1.28
N LYS A 7 -25.10 13.90 2.05
CA LYS A 7 -25.72 15.04 2.75
C LYS A 7 -26.42 16.05 1.83
N ILE A 8 -26.13 16.03 0.52
CA ILE A 8 -26.73 16.90 -0.51
C ILE A 8 -27.77 16.10 -1.34
N ASP A 9 -28.32 15.02 -0.79
CA ASP A 9 -29.31 14.15 -1.43
C ASP A 9 -28.87 13.44 -2.71
N GLN A 10 -27.58 13.46 -3.04
CA GLN A 10 -27.02 12.71 -4.17
C GLN A 10 -26.94 11.22 -3.85
N ILE A 11 -27.37 10.37 -4.80
CA ILE A 11 -27.36 8.91 -4.67
C ILE A 11 -26.12 8.36 -5.38
N PHE A 12 -25.25 7.69 -4.63
CA PHE A 12 -24.05 7.03 -5.13
C PHE A 12 -24.23 5.52 -5.12
N LEU A 13 -23.78 4.87 -6.18
CA LEU A 13 -23.64 3.42 -6.22
C LEU A 13 -22.23 3.06 -5.75
N ILE A 14 -22.13 2.63 -4.49
CA ILE A 14 -20.85 2.30 -3.86
C ILE A 14 -20.67 0.78 -3.90
N PRO A 15 -19.51 0.25 -4.30
CA PRO A 15 -19.27 -1.18 -4.19
C PRO A 15 -19.19 -1.61 -2.73
N THR A 16 -19.61 -2.84 -2.50
CA THR A 16 -19.58 -3.47 -1.17
C THR A 16 -18.17 -3.85 -0.75
N ASN A 17 -17.27 -4.05 -1.72
CA ASN A 17 -15.86 -4.28 -1.50
C ASN A 17 -15.03 -3.29 -2.34
N LEU A 18 -14.08 -2.60 -1.71
CA LEU A 18 -13.17 -1.68 -2.40
C LEU A 18 -12.33 -2.38 -3.48
N LEU A 19 -12.06 -3.68 -3.31
CA LEU A 19 -11.36 -4.48 -4.30
C LEU A 19 -12.14 -4.61 -5.61
N ASP A 20 -13.47 -4.48 -5.59
CA ASP A 20 -14.30 -4.55 -6.81
C ASP A 20 -14.09 -3.32 -7.73
N LEU A 21 -13.53 -2.22 -7.20
CA LEU A 21 -13.19 -1.00 -7.95
C LEU A 21 -11.76 -1.02 -8.51
N ILE A 22 -10.91 -1.91 -7.99
CA ILE A 22 -9.49 -1.94 -8.31
C ILE A 22 -9.30 -3.11 -9.27
N PRO A 23 -8.99 -2.87 -10.56
CA PRO A 23 -8.71 -3.97 -11.45
C PRO A 23 -7.49 -4.73 -10.95
N GLU A 24 -7.51 -6.07 -11.00
CA GLU A 24 -6.50 -6.95 -10.38
C GLU A 24 -5.06 -6.56 -10.77
N GLU A 25 -4.88 -6.11 -12.01
CA GLU A 25 -3.61 -5.65 -12.59
C GLU A 25 -3.02 -4.42 -11.88
N TYR A 26 -3.84 -3.60 -11.22
CA TYR A 26 -3.46 -2.31 -10.62
C TYR A 26 -3.48 -2.31 -9.09
N THR A 27 -3.60 -3.48 -8.46
CA THR A 27 -3.53 -3.65 -7.00
C THR A 27 -2.28 -3.01 -6.39
N HIS A 28 -1.15 -3.03 -7.12
CA HIS A 28 0.09 -2.38 -6.72
C HIS A 28 -0.01 -0.84 -6.62
N PHE A 29 -0.82 -0.19 -7.47
CA PHE A 29 -1.09 1.25 -7.36
C PHE A 29 -1.96 1.58 -6.15
N PHE A 30 -2.94 0.72 -5.85
CA PHE A 30 -3.76 0.88 -4.66
C PHE A 30 -2.92 0.79 -3.38
N VAL A 31 -2.08 -0.24 -3.26
CA VAL A 31 -1.17 -0.39 -2.12
C VAL A 31 -0.22 0.81 -2.03
N LYS A 32 0.34 1.27 -3.15
CA LYS A 32 1.21 2.47 -3.17
C LYS A 32 0.48 3.72 -2.68
N ASN A 33 -0.74 3.96 -3.17
CA ASN A 33 -1.54 5.13 -2.76
C ASN A 33 -1.94 5.04 -1.28
N LEU A 34 -2.28 3.86 -0.80
CA LEU A 34 -2.58 3.62 0.62
C LEU A 34 -1.36 3.89 1.50
N MET A 35 -0.19 3.35 1.12
CA MET A 35 1.07 3.57 1.85
C MET A 35 1.46 5.05 1.87
N ASN A 36 1.24 5.79 0.78
CA ASN A 36 1.52 7.23 0.73
C ASN A 36 0.60 8.09 1.62
N GLN A 37 -0.57 7.57 2.01
CA GLN A 37 -1.52 8.25 2.90
C GLN A 37 -1.30 7.92 4.38
N ILE A 38 -0.48 6.91 4.68
CA ILE A 38 -0.16 6.51 6.04
C ILE A 38 1.11 7.21 6.45
N ASP A 39 1.04 7.92 7.58
CA ASP A 39 2.22 8.49 8.21
C ASP A 39 3.03 7.39 8.91
N PHE A 40 4.28 7.23 8.47
CA PHE A 40 5.23 6.27 9.03
C PHE A 40 6.34 6.96 9.84
N ASP A 41 6.26 8.26 10.09
CA ASP A 41 7.35 9.03 10.73
C ASP A 41 7.67 8.53 12.15
N ASP A 42 6.65 8.14 12.91
CA ASP A 42 6.82 7.56 14.25
C ASP A 42 7.51 6.18 14.21
N ILE A 43 7.22 5.37 13.20
CA ILE A 43 7.85 4.07 13.00
C ILE A 43 9.28 4.28 12.48
N HIS A 44 9.46 5.22 11.56
CA HIS A 44 10.74 5.55 10.98
C HIS A 44 11.72 6.05 12.03
N SER A 45 11.31 7.02 12.87
CA SER A 45 12.13 7.55 13.96
C SER A 45 12.53 6.48 14.97
N LYS A 46 11.65 5.51 15.25
CA LYS A 46 11.93 4.39 16.16
C LYS A 46 12.96 3.40 15.61
N PHE A 47 13.03 3.22 14.28
CA PHE A 47 13.85 2.16 13.66
C PHE A 47 15.02 2.67 12.81
N VAL A 48 15.14 3.97 12.55
CA VAL A 48 16.22 4.59 11.76
C VAL A 48 17.62 4.31 12.33
N GLU A 49 17.76 4.35 13.65
CA GLU A 49 19.07 4.18 14.32
C GLU A 49 19.33 2.74 14.76
N THR A 50 18.34 1.85 14.68
CA THR A 50 18.56 0.44 14.98
C THR A 50 19.30 -0.23 13.82
N VAL A 51 20.41 -0.89 14.13
CA VAL A 51 21.10 -1.77 13.17
C VAL A 51 20.12 -2.89 12.80
N GLY A 52 19.44 -2.72 11.68
CA GLY A 52 18.39 -3.64 11.26
C GLY A 52 18.93 -5.06 11.16
N ILE A 53 18.21 -6.01 11.77
CA ILE A 53 18.43 -7.42 11.47
C ILE A 53 18.03 -7.58 10.01
N ARG A 54 18.94 -8.13 9.20
CA ARG A 54 18.72 -8.29 7.77
C ARG A 54 17.44 -9.10 7.56
N ALA A 55 16.40 -8.47 7.00
CA ALA A 55 15.11 -9.12 6.75
C ALA A 55 15.25 -10.39 5.88
N TYR A 56 16.30 -10.43 5.06
CA TYR A 56 16.63 -11.54 4.18
C TYR A 56 18.09 -11.95 4.30
N SER A 57 18.39 -13.21 3.97
CA SER A 57 19.78 -13.68 3.86
C SER A 57 20.58 -12.84 2.85
N LYS A 58 21.91 -12.82 3.00
CA LYS A 58 22.83 -12.06 2.12
C LYS A 58 22.58 -12.37 0.64
N ARG A 59 22.32 -13.63 0.30
CA ARG A 59 22.04 -14.11 -1.05
C ARG A 59 20.72 -13.60 -1.63
N ILE A 60 19.66 -13.57 -0.81
CA ILE A 60 18.34 -13.06 -1.24
C ILE A 60 18.40 -11.53 -1.40
N SER A 61 19.05 -10.85 -0.47
CA SER A 61 19.25 -9.39 -0.54
C SER A 61 19.97 -8.97 -1.82
N THR A 62 21.07 -9.64 -2.18
CA THR A 62 21.81 -9.34 -3.42
C THR A 62 20.96 -9.60 -4.66
N ARG A 63 20.10 -10.61 -4.63
CA ARG A 63 19.22 -10.95 -5.75
C ARG A 63 18.13 -9.89 -5.94
N LEU A 64 17.52 -9.41 -4.86
CA LEU A 64 16.55 -8.32 -4.91
C LEU A 64 17.16 -7.04 -5.47
N VAL A 65 18.32 -6.62 -4.97
CA VAL A 65 19.03 -5.42 -5.48
C VAL A 65 19.37 -5.56 -6.97
N SER A 66 19.81 -6.75 -7.42
CA SER A 66 20.09 -6.99 -8.83
C SER A 66 18.84 -6.97 -9.71
N MET A 67 17.68 -7.36 -9.18
CA MET A 67 16.41 -7.36 -9.91
C MET A 67 15.80 -5.96 -10.02
N THR A 68 16.08 -5.07 -9.05
CA THR A 68 15.60 -3.67 -9.07
C THR A 68 16.51 -2.70 -9.83
N SER A 69 17.70 -3.15 -10.26
CA SER A 69 18.69 -2.31 -10.94
C SER A 69 18.66 -2.41 -12.47
N ASN A 70 17.61 -3.02 -13.04
CA ASN A 70 17.38 -3.14 -14.48
C ASN A 70 16.14 -2.36 -14.91
#